data_AF-A0AA38MME2-F1
#
_entry.id   AF-A0AA38MME2-F1
#
_cell.length_a   1.000
_cell.length_b   1.000
_cell.length_c   1.000
_cell.angle_alpha   90.00
_cell.angle_beta   90.00
_cell.angle_gamma   90.00
#
_symmetry.space_group_name_H-M   'P 1'
#
loop_
_entity.id
_entity.type
_entity.pdbx_description
1 polymer ?
#
loop_
_entity_poly.entity_id
_entity_poly.type
_entity_poly.pdbx_seq_one_letter_code
_entity_poly.pdbx_strand_id
1 'polypeptide(L)'
;MWEEIRVNYKKTAEERREFYEVRGLTAEEVERKRIEGAEPRKEILNLDEELQRKEQRKKIAESRYNPKYGEIIGGLKLPEYLIRGRKNEDRKTIARFRVGNEEGENCYWKEEEERRCGLCREFPETIEHWLKDCEELREVEKDRNELLNETGDGLEWMKMILEKKRK
;
A
#
# COMPACT_ATOMS: atom_id res chain seq x y z
N MET A 1 18.58 0.36 2.66
CA MET A 1 18.62 1.46 1.66
C MET A 1 19.85 2.37 1.80
N TRP A 2 20.03 3.21 2.84
CA TRP A 2 21.28 4.00 3.01
C TRP A 2 22.50 3.16 3.40
N GLU A 3 22.28 2.06 4.14
CA GLU A 3 23.35 1.18 4.61
C GLU A 3 23.95 0.32 3.50
N GLU A 4 23.15 -0.27 2.60
CA GLU A 4 23.67 -1.12 1.52
C GLU A 4 24.59 -0.39 0.54
N ILE A 5 24.34 0.89 0.27
CA ILE A 5 25.19 1.71 -0.60
C ILE A 5 26.50 2.09 0.09
N ARG A 6 26.49 2.29 1.41
CA ARG A 6 27.72 2.42 2.21
C ARG A 6 28.48 1.10 2.29
N VAL A 7 27.75 -0.02 2.38
CA VAL A 7 28.29 -1.38 2.47
C VAL A 7 28.85 -1.85 1.13
N ASN A 8 28.41 -1.29 0.00
CA ASN A 8 28.96 -1.61 -1.33
C ASN A 8 30.48 -1.34 -1.43
N TYR A 9 31.05 -0.49 -0.56
CA TYR A 9 32.50 -0.31 -0.45
C TYR A 9 33.22 -1.48 0.24
N LYS A 10 32.52 -2.24 1.09
CA LYS A 10 33.02 -3.40 1.84
C LYS A 10 32.71 -4.75 1.18
N LYS A 11 31.94 -4.76 0.09
CA LYS A 11 31.59 -5.95 -0.70
C LYS A 11 32.76 -6.41 -1.58
N THR A 12 32.84 -7.70 -1.83
CA THR A 12 33.81 -8.31 -2.75
C THR A 12 33.61 -7.81 -4.18
N ALA A 13 34.62 -7.95 -5.05
CA ALA A 13 34.51 -7.50 -6.44
C ALA A 13 33.35 -8.15 -7.20
N GLU A 14 33.03 -9.40 -6.86
CA GLU A 14 31.94 -10.18 -7.42
C GLU A 14 30.57 -9.65 -6.99
N GLU A 15 30.35 -9.44 -5.69
CA GLU A 15 29.10 -8.85 -5.17
C GLU A 15 28.85 -7.43 -5.68
N ARG A 16 29.92 -6.65 -5.91
CA ARG A 16 29.82 -5.32 -6.53
C ARG A 16 29.41 -5.41 -7.99
N ARG A 17 29.94 -6.39 -8.73
CA ARG A 17 29.60 -6.63 -10.13
C ARG A 17 28.13 -7.03 -10.27
N GLU A 18 27.68 -8.02 -9.48
CA GLU A 18 26.28 -8.46 -9.46
C GLU A 18 25.33 -7.31 -9.11
N PHE A 19 25.70 -6.48 -8.12
CA PHE A 19 24.92 -5.30 -7.76
C PHE A 19 24.75 -4.32 -8.93
N TYR A 20 25.78 -4.08 -9.75
CA TYR A 20 25.64 -3.22 -10.93
C TYR A 20 24.87 -3.90 -12.05
N GLU A 21 25.13 -5.18 -12.31
CA GLU A 21 24.52 -5.94 -13.41
C GLU A 21 22.99 -6.04 -13.27
N VAL A 22 22.49 -6.30 -12.06
CA VAL A 22 21.05 -6.30 -11.77
C VAL A 22 20.39 -4.95 -12.08
N ARG A 23 21.17 -3.86 -12.00
CA ARG A 23 20.77 -2.47 -12.31
C ARG A 23 21.08 -2.06 -13.75
N GLY A 24 21.54 -2.99 -14.59
CA GLY A 24 21.86 -2.75 -16.00
C GLY A 24 23.16 -1.95 -16.23
N LEU A 25 24.05 -1.94 -15.24
CA LEU A 25 25.35 -1.25 -15.30
C LEU A 25 26.49 -2.26 -15.25
N THR A 26 27.58 -1.97 -15.95
CA THR A 26 28.84 -2.72 -15.80
C THR A 26 29.72 -2.04 -14.76
N ALA A 27 30.57 -2.83 -14.08
CA ALA A 27 31.56 -2.29 -13.15
C ALA A 27 32.53 -1.30 -13.84
N GLU A 28 32.83 -1.51 -15.12
CA GLU A 28 33.70 -0.67 -15.93
C GLU A 28 33.06 0.68 -16.26
N GLU A 29 31.77 0.74 -16.56
CA GLU A 29 31.05 2.00 -16.77
C GLU A 29 30.97 2.84 -15.51
N VAL A 30 30.73 2.21 -14.36
CA VAL A 30 30.69 2.90 -13.06
C VAL A 30 32.07 3.46 -12.71
N GLU A 31 33.14 2.71 -12.95
CA GLU A 31 34.50 3.16 -12.66
C GLU A 31 34.96 4.26 -13.63
N ARG A 32 34.63 4.15 -14.92
CA ARG A 32 34.88 5.20 -15.92
C ARG A 32 34.23 6.52 -15.52
N LYS A 33 32.96 6.48 -15.10
CA LYS A 33 32.23 7.67 -14.60
C LYS A 33 32.91 8.29 -13.37
N ARG A 34 33.51 7.49 -12.49
CA ARG A 34 34.29 8.00 -11.35
C ARG A 34 35.59 8.67 -11.78
N ILE A 35 36.32 8.06 -12.72
CA ILE A 35 37.57 8.61 -13.28
C ILE A 35 37.31 9.95 -13.99
N GLU A 36 36.17 10.07 -14.67
CA GLU A 36 35.71 11.30 -15.33
C GLU A 36 35.17 12.36 -14.35
N GLY A 37 35.21 12.10 -13.03
CA GLY A 37 34.77 13.03 -11.98
C GLY A 37 33.26 13.11 -11.79
N ALA A 38 32.48 12.23 -12.42
CA ALA A 38 31.04 12.15 -12.20
C ALA A 38 30.71 11.42 -10.88
N GLU A 39 29.53 11.69 -10.34
CA GLU A 39 28.97 10.98 -9.18
C GLU A 39 27.96 9.91 -9.63
N PRO A 40 28.38 8.70 -10.05
CA PRO A 40 27.45 7.64 -10.50
C PRO A 40 26.53 7.15 -9.37
N ARG A 41 26.80 7.53 -8.12
CA ARG A 41 26.01 7.16 -6.95
C ARG A 41 24.53 7.54 -7.08
N LYS A 42 24.22 8.73 -7.61
CA LYS A 42 22.83 9.19 -7.78
C LYS A 42 22.08 8.35 -8.81
N GLU A 43 22.76 8.01 -9.91
CA GLU A 43 22.20 7.15 -10.96
C GLU A 43 21.93 5.74 -10.44
N ILE A 44 22.90 5.15 -9.74
CA ILE A 44 22.76 3.83 -9.09
C ILE A 44 21.60 3.80 -8.10
N LEU A 45 21.44 4.87 -7.29
CA LEU A 45 20.33 5.03 -6.35
C LEU A 45 18.98 5.04 -7.05
N ASN A 46 18.86 5.79 -8.14
CA ASN A 46 17.62 5.89 -8.91
C ASN A 46 17.26 4.52 -9.52
N LEU A 47 18.24 3.82 -10.11
CA LEU A 47 18.04 2.49 -10.68
C LEU A 47 17.63 1.46 -9.61
N ASP A 48 18.24 1.52 -8.42
CA ASP A 48 17.86 0.68 -7.29
C ASP A 48 16.42 0.92 -6.84
N GLU A 49 16.02 2.18 -6.71
CA GLU A 49 14.65 2.57 -6.34
C GLU A 49 13.64 2.06 -7.39
N GLU A 50 13.96 2.20 -8.68
CA GLU A 50 13.12 1.70 -9.76
C GLU A 50 12.94 0.17 -9.73
N LEU A 51 14.02 -0.57 -9.49
CA LEU A 51 13.96 -2.03 -9.37
C LEU A 51 13.12 -2.45 -8.17
N GLN A 52 13.34 -1.84 -7.01
CA GLN A 52 12.55 -2.12 -5.80
C GLN A 52 11.06 -1.83 -6.04
N ARG A 53 10.73 -0.71 -6.70
CA ARG A 53 9.35 -0.38 -7.08
C ARG A 53 8.77 -1.42 -8.03
N LYS A 54 9.52 -1.89 -9.03
CA LYS A 54 9.08 -2.95 -9.97
C LYS A 54 8.84 -4.26 -9.24
N GLU A 55 9.76 -4.67 -8.36
CA GLU A 55 9.63 -5.91 -7.59
C GLU A 55 8.43 -5.86 -6.63
N GLN A 56 8.24 -4.74 -5.93
CA GLN A 56 7.07 -4.52 -5.07
C GLN A 56 5.77 -4.61 -5.87
N ARG A 57 5.71 -3.96 -7.04
CA ARG A 57 4.53 -4.04 -7.93
C ARG A 57 4.25 -5.47 -8.37
N LYS A 58 5.30 -6.22 -8.75
CA LYS A 58 5.17 -7.63 -9.13
C LYS A 58 4.62 -8.47 -7.98
N LYS A 59 5.18 -8.32 -6.78
CA LYS A 59 4.70 -9.02 -5.57
C LYS A 59 3.25 -8.69 -5.24
N ILE A 60 2.84 -7.44 -5.39
CA ILE A 60 1.44 -7.03 -5.17
C ILE A 60 0.53 -7.64 -6.23
N ALA A 61 0.93 -7.61 -7.50
CA ALA A 61 0.16 -8.20 -8.60
C ALA A 61 0.03 -9.73 -8.49
N GLU A 62 1.07 -10.41 -7.99
CA GLU A 62 1.09 -11.87 -7.79
C GLU A 62 0.45 -12.31 -6.46
N SER A 63 0.12 -11.37 -5.57
CA SER A 63 -0.43 -11.68 -4.24
C SER A 63 -1.85 -12.22 -4.33
N ARG A 64 -2.00 -13.54 -4.09
CA ARG A 64 -3.30 -14.20 -4.01
C ARG A 64 -4.18 -13.72 -2.86
N TYR A 65 -3.54 -13.33 -1.75
CA TYR A 65 -4.23 -12.98 -0.50
C TYR A 65 -4.62 -11.51 -0.41
N ASN A 66 -4.12 -10.67 -1.31
CA ASN A 66 -4.32 -9.23 -1.21
C ASN A 66 -4.72 -8.54 -2.53
N PRO A 67 -5.78 -9.04 -3.22
CA PRO A 67 -6.20 -8.50 -4.50
C PRO A 67 -6.61 -7.03 -4.42
N LYS A 68 -7.21 -6.60 -3.30
CA LYS A 68 -7.63 -5.20 -3.05
C LYS A 68 -6.44 -4.22 -3.06
N TYR A 69 -5.25 -4.64 -2.63
CA TYR A 69 -4.04 -3.79 -2.73
C TYR A 69 -3.58 -3.60 -4.18
N GLY A 70 -3.82 -4.59 -5.04
CA GLY A 70 -3.62 -4.48 -6.48
C GLY A 70 -4.49 -3.39 -7.11
N GLU A 71 -5.72 -3.19 -6.64
CA GLU A 71 -6.59 -2.10 -7.12
C GLU A 71 -6.09 -0.70 -6.71
N ILE A 72 -5.40 -0.59 -5.57
CA ILE A 72 -4.87 0.69 -5.08
C ILE A 72 -3.50 1.01 -5.70
N ILE A 73 -2.62 0.01 -5.83
CA ILE A 73 -1.22 0.19 -6.22
C ILE A 73 -0.97 -0.19 -7.69
N GLY A 74 -1.84 -1.01 -8.28
CA GLY A 74 -1.75 -1.48 -9.67
C GLY A 74 -2.07 -0.42 -10.72
N GLY A 75 -2.60 0.74 -10.32
CA GLY A 75 -2.70 1.91 -11.18
C GLY A 75 -1.32 2.47 -11.54
N LEU A 76 -1.16 2.99 -12.76
CA LEU A 76 0.04 3.74 -13.18
C LEU A 76 0.32 4.96 -12.28
N LYS A 77 -0.70 5.43 -11.55
CA LYS A 77 -0.66 6.60 -10.68
C LYS A 77 -1.15 6.25 -9.27
N LEU A 78 -0.57 6.93 -8.28
CA LEU A 78 -1.08 6.88 -6.91
C LEU A 78 -2.52 7.42 -6.88
N PRO A 79 -3.42 6.81 -6.09
CA PRO A 79 -4.75 7.34 -5.87
C PRO A 79 -4.73 8.79 -5.40
N GLU A 80 -5.70 9.58 -5.86
CA GLU A 80 -5.75 11.01 -5.63
C GLU A 80 -5.82 11.38 -4.13
N TYR A 81 -6.50 10.58 -3.30
CA TYR A 81 -6.59 10.80 -1.86
C TYR A 81 -5.23 10.72 -1.15
N LEU A 82 -4.25 10.00 -1.71
CA LEU A 82 -2.89 9.93 -1.17
C LEU A 82 -2.05 11.14 -1.58
N ILE A 83 -2.36 11.77 -2.71
CA ILE A 83 -1.63 12.92 -3.27
C ILE A 83 -2.16 14.24 -2.70
N ARG A 84 -3.49 14.40 -2.64
CA ARG A 84 -4.15 15.62 -2.14
C ARG A 84 -3.71 15.96 -0.71
N GLY A 85 -3.69 17.25 -0.37
CA GLY A 85 -3.28 17.80 0.94
C GLY A 85 -4.17 17.44 2.15
N ARG A 86 -4.66 16.20 2.24
CA ARG A 86 -5.39 15.65 3.39
C ARG A 86 -4.45 15.35 4.56
N LYS A 87 -4.98 15.29 5.78
CA LYS A 87 -4.23 14.87 6.97
C LYS A 87 -3.77 13.42 6.82
N ASN A 88 -2.63 13.08 7.42
CA ASN A 88 -2.09 11.72 7.36
C ASN A 88 -3.08 10.67 7.93
N GLU A 89 -3.80 11.01 9.00
CA GLU A 89 -4.82 10.15 9.60
C GLU A 89 -6.01 9.87 8.67
N ASP A 90 -6.41 10.87 7.88
CA ASP A 90 -7.49 10.72 6.91
C ASP A 90 -7.07 9.78 5.77
N ARG A 91 -5.86 9.96 5.26
CA ARG A 91 -5.27 9.08 4.23
C ARG A 91 -5.19 7.63 4.72
N LYS A 92 -4.74 7.43 5.96
CA LYS A 92 -4.68 6.10 6.59
C LYS A 92 -6.06 5.49 6.73
N THR A 93 -7.04 6.26 7.17
CA THR A 93 -8.43 5.79 7.29
C THR A 93 -8.96 5.31 5.95
N ILE A 94 -8.87 6.13 4.90
CA ILE A 94 -9.34 5.76 3.55
C ILE A 94 -8.63 4.50 3.06
N ALA A 95 -7.30 4.43 3.21
CA ALA A 95 -6.53 3.28 2.79
C ALA A 95 -7.00 1.99 3.49
N ARG A 96 -7.19 2.02 4.81
CA ARG A 96 -7.64 0.85 5.60
C ARG A 96 -9.00 0.33 5.13
N PHE A 97 -9.95 1.21 4.86
CA PHE A 97 -11.26 0.80 4.34
C PHE A 97 -11.16 0.22 2.93
N ARG A 98 -10.42 0.87 2.00
CA ARG A 98 -10.27 0.36 0.63
C ARG A 98 -9.64 -1.03 0.57
N VAL A 99 -8.73 -1.34 1.49
CA VAL A 99 -8.10 -2.67 1.56
C VAL A 99 -8.86 -3.68 2.41
N GLY A 100 -9.94 -3.28 3.09
CA GLY A 100 -10.73 -4.16 3.95
C GLY A 100 -10.14 -4.39 5.35
N ASN A 101 -9.17 -3.60 5.81
CA ASN A 101 -8.59 -3.77 7.16
C ASN A 101 -9.59 -3.52 8.30
N GLU A 102 -10.66 -2.77 8.02
CA GLU A 102 -11.71 -2.47 9.01
C GLU A 102 -12.83 -3.53 9.02
N GLU A 103 -12.83 -4.45 8.05
CA GLU A 103 -13.77 -5.57 7.96
C GLU A 103 -13.29 -6.68 8.92
N GLY A 104 -14.09 -6.97 9.95
CA GLY A 104 -13.83 -8.10 10.86
C GLY A 104 -13.74 -9.44 10.14
N GLU A 105 -14.45 -9.63 9.02
CA GLU A 105 -14.35 -10.84 8.19
C GLU A 105 -12.92 -11.12 7.71
N ASN A 106 -12.13 -10.08 7.44
CA ASN A 106 -10.73 -10.22 7.01
C ASN A 106 -9.77 -10.53 8.17
N CYS A 107 -10.21 -10.47 9.42
CA CYS A 107 -9.40 -10.80 10.60
C CYS A 107 -9.36 -12.32 10.84
N TYR A 108 -8.72 -13.06 9.94
CA TYR A 108 -8.67 -14.53 9.96
C TYR A 108 -8.03 -15.16 11.22
N TRP A 109 -7.38 -14.35 12.05
CA TRP A 109 -6.79 -14.76 13.33
C TRP A 109 -7.77 -14.69 14.52
N LYS A 110 -8.94 -14.06 14.34
CA LYS A 110 -9.98 -13.95 15.37
C LYS A 110 -10.98 -15.10 15.30
N GLU A 111 -11.73 -15.36 16.37
CA GLU A 111 -12.86 -16.29 16.33
C GLU A 111 -14.05 -15.72 15.53
N GLU A 112 -14.93 -16.58 15.02
CA GLU A 112 -16.07 -16.17 14.19
C GLU A 112 -16.97 -15.13 14.87
N GLU A 113 -17.22 -15.29 16.17
CA GLU A 113 -18.00 -14.35 16.98
C GLU A 113 -17.35 -12.96 17.05
N GLU A 114 -16.02 -12.91 17.10
CA GLU A 114 -15.25 -11.66 17.12
C GLU A 114 -15.13 -11.00 15.73
N ARG A 115 -15.48 -11.73 14.66
CA ARG A 115 -15.54 -11.22 13.28
C ARG A 115 -16.93 -10.68 12.90
N ARG A 116 -17.93 -10.91 13.74
CA ARG A 116 -19.27 -10.31 13.57
C ARG A 116 -19.20 -8.79 13.62
N CYS A 117 -20.18 -8.15 12.98
CA CYS A 117 -20.33 -6.70 12.92
C CYS A 117 -20.19 -6.08 14.30
N GLY A 118 -19.24 -5.14 14.46
CA GLY A 118 -19.01 -4.47 15.74
C GLY A 118 -20.18 -3.58 16.17
N LEU A 119 -21.15 -3.34 15.28
CA LEU A 119 -22.34 -2.53 15.53
C LEU A 119 -23.53 -3.42 15.92
N CYS A 120 -24.02 -4.28 15.01
CA CYS A 120 -25.23 -5.09 15.25
C CYS A 120 -24.99 -6.54 15.66
N ARG A 121 -23.76 -7.06 15.54
CA ARG A 121 -23.38 -8.46 15.87
C ARG A 121 -24.11 -9.56 15.08
N GLU A 122 -25.02 -9.25 14.16
CA GLU A 122 -25.83 -10.27 13.47
C GLU A 122 -25.07 -11.04 12.39
N PHE A 123 -24.27 -10.34 11.59
CA PHE A 123 -23.57 -10.87 10.42
C PHE A 123 -22.07 -10.61 10.49
N PRO A 124 -21.25 -11.33 9.69
CA PRO A 124 -19.85 -11.01 9.56
C PRO A 124 -19.60 -9.57 9.12
N GLU A 125 -18.60 -8.93 9.74
CA GLU A 125 -18.31 -7.53 9.55
C GLU A 125 -17.65 -7.29 8.19
N THR A 126 -18.45 -6.86 7.21
CA THR A 126 -18.03 -6.50 5.85
C THR A 126 -18.57 -5.12 5.47
N ILE A 127 -17.94 -4.45 4.51
CA ILE A 127 -18.48 -3.20 3.96
C ILE A 127 -19.85 -3.44 3.34
N GLU A 128 -20.04 -4.57 2.65
CA GLU A 128 -21.32 -4.94 2.04
C GLU A 128 -22.44 -5.03 3.10
N HIS A 129 -22.15 -5.64 4.25
CA HIS A 129 -23.07 -5.66 5.38
C HIS A 129 -23.36 -4.25 5.90
N TRP A 130 -22.34 -3.40 6.10
CA TRP A 130 -22.55 -2.01 6.56
C TRP A 130 -23.42 -1.17 5.61
N LEU A 131 -23.37 -1.43 4.31
CA LEU A 131 -24.11 -0.67 3.31
C LEU A 131 -25.55 -1.13 3.12
N LYS A 132 -25.83 -2.42 3.33
CA LYS A 132 -27.11 -3.02 2.94
C LYS A 132 -27.91 -3.60 4.10
N ASP A 133 -27.22 -4.23 5.05
CA ASP A 133 -27.85 -5.17 5.97
C ASP A 133 -27.80 -4.68 7.43
N CYS A 134 -26.82 -3.83 7.77
CA CYS A 134 -26.60 -3.35 9.13
C CYS A 134 -27.73 -2.42 9.59
N GLU A 135 -28.53 -2.91 10.52
CA GLU A 135 -29.66 -2.17 11.11
C GLU A 135 -29.25 -0.83 11.74
N GLU A 136 -28.06 -0.75 12.30
CA GLU A 136 -27.47 0.46 12.90
C GLU A 136 -27.06 1.54 11.89
N LEU A 137 -27.13 1.22 10.59
CA LEU A 137 -26.71 2.06 9.45
C LEU A 137 -27.77 2.20 8.35
N ARG A 138 -28.97 1.61 8.54
CA ARG A 138 -30.03 1.50 7.51
C ARG A 138 -30.55 2.81 6.91
N GLU A 139 -30.28 3.96 7.53
CA GLU A 139 -30.81 5.25 7.06
C GLU A 139 -30.10 5.79 5.81
N VAL A 140 -28.99 5.18 5.37
CA VAL A 140 -28.14 5.77 4.33
C VAL A 140 -27.77 4.72 3.27
N GLU A 141 -28.56 4.67 2.20
CA GLU A 141 -28.16 3.91 1.00
C GLU A 141 -26.95 4.61 0.35
N LYS A 142 -25.81 3.91 0.32
CA LYS A 142 -24.56 4.41 -0.26
C LYS A 142 -24.02 3.42 -1.27
N ASP A 143 -23.50 3.94 -2.37
CA ASP A 143 -22.77 3.13 -3.33
C ASP A 143 -21.33 2.86 -2.85
N ARG A 144 -20.91 1.61 -2.97
CA ARG A 144 -19.58 1.16 -2.56
C ARG A 144 -18.46 1.86 -3.34
N ASN A 145 -18.65 2.06 -4.65
CA ASN A 145 -17.64 2.67 -5.50
C ASN A 145 -17.52 4.16 -5.23
N GLU A 146 -18.63 4.84 -4.92
CA GLU A 146 -18.61 6.24 -4.46
C GLU A 146 -17.86 6.38 -3.13
N LEU A 147 -18.09 5.48 -2.17
CA LEU A 147 -17.42 5.55 -0.86
C LEU A 147 -15.92 5.22 -0.92
N LEU A 148 -15.54 4.23 -1.74
CA LEU A 148 -14.16 3.72 -1.85
C LEU A 148 -13.40 4.31 -3.05
N ASN A 149 -13.83 5.46 -3.55
CA ASN A 149 -13.27 6.11 -4.73
C ASN A 149 -11.82 6.60 -4.54
N GLU A 150 -11.20 7.02 -5.65
CA GLU A 150 -9.82 7.51 -5.64
C GLU A 150 -9.66 8.91 -5.01
N THR A 151 -10.71 9.72 -4.95
CA THR A 151 -10.71 11.07 -4.36
C THR A 151 -10.80 11.04 -2.83
N GLY A 152 -11.34 9.94 -2.26
CA GLY A 152 -11.52 9.72 -0.84
C GLY A 152 -12.74 10.43 -0.27
N ASP A 153 -13.83 10.51 -1.03
CA ASP A 153 -15.03 11.27 -0.64
C ASP A 153 -15.84 10.58 0.47
N GLY A 154 -15.72 9.25 0.61
CA GLY A 154 -16.34 8.48 1.70
C GLY A 154 -15.73 8.68 3.09
N LEU A 155 -14.75 9.58 3.27
CA LEU A 155 -14.02 9.75 4.54
C LEU A 155 -14.94 10.04 5.74
N GLU A 156 -15.96 10.89 5.58
CA GLU A 156 -16.88 11.24 6.66
C GLU A 156 -17.69 10.03 7.12
N TRP A 157 -18.17 9.23 6.17
CA TRP A 157 -18.85 7.98 6.46
C TRP A 157 -17.94 6.98 7.18
N MET A 158 -16.69 6.83 6.72
CA MET A 158 -15.70 5.96 7.38
C MET A 158 -15.44 6.38 8.82
N LYS A 159 -15.33 7.68 9.09
CA LYS A 159 -15.15 8.19 10.46
C LYS A 159 -16.37 7.93 11.33
N MET A 160 -17.57 8.15 10.81
CA MET A 160 -18.82 7.84 11.51
C MET A 160 -18.88 6.36 11.92
N ILE A 161 -18.48 5.43 11.03
CA ILE A 161 -18.40 3.99 11.36
C ILE A 161 -17.43 3.76 12.52
N LEU A 162 -16.21 4.30 12.43
CA LEU A 162 -15.18 4.14 13.47
C LEU A 162 -15.62 4.74 14.82
N GLU A 163 -16.35 5.84 14.81
CA GLU A 163 -16.91 6.45 16.01
C GLU A 163 -18.04 5.62 16.61
N LYS A 164 -18.94 5.06 15.78
CA LYS A 164 -19.99 4.15 16.25
C LYS A 164 -19.40 2.88 16.88
N LYS A 165 -18.33 2.31 16.32
CA LYS A 165 -17.65 1.11 16.85
C LYS A 165 -16.90 1.35 18.18
N ARG A 166 -16.65 2.60 18.56
CA ARG A 166 -15.94 2.95 19.81
C ARG A 166 -16.87 3.11 21.01
N LYS A 167 -18.17 3.25 20.78
CA LYS A 167 -19.20 3.32 21.83
C LYS A 167 -19.57 1.93 22.30
#